data_AF-A0A1V4ULF5-F1
#
_entry.id   AF-A0A1V4ULF5-F1
#
_cell.length_a   1.000
_cell.length_b   1.000
_cell.length_c   1.000
_cell.angle_alpha   90.00
_cell.angle_beta   90.00
_cell.angle_gamma   90.00
#
_symmetry.space_group_name_H-M   'P 1'
#
loop_
_entity.id
_entity.type
_entity.pdbx_description
1 polymer ?
#
loop_
_entity_poly.entity_id
_entity_poly.type
_entity_poly.pdbx_seq_one_letter_code
_entity_poly.pdbx_strand_id
1 'polypeptide(L)'
;MEEKGRSPEPSTPVVNECGYPESGKVMVVRRVSRLVFLLAVLGSGILAIALFIYGFLVTIASLGHAVTHFSMELEAMKEVMAISIEIIDLFLVATVFYIISLGFYELFISKAPLPGWLKICDLDDLKDKLLGLVVIALAVLFLGEALTWTGAADILGYGIGTAATIIAISLYFWAKH
;
A
#
# COMPACT_ATOMS: atom_id res chain seq x y z
N MET A 1 43.59 -2.19 -69.20
CA MET A 1 44.70 -1.74 -68.34
C MET A 1 44.36 -0.31 -67.95
N GLU A 2 44.11 0.09 -66.71
CA GLU A 2 44.28 -0.50 -65.38
C GLU A 2 43.38 0.29 -64.42
N GLU A 3 43.00 -0.36 -63.33
CA GLU A 3 42.30 0.22 -62.18
C GLU A 3 43.02 1.44 -61.58
N LYS A 4 42.24 2.40 -61.10
CA LYS A 4 42.63 3.25 -59.95
C LYS A 4 41.33 3.77 -59.33
N GLY A 5 40.83 3.18 -58.27
CA GLY A 5 41.49 3.10 -56.97
C GLY A 5 40.74 4.06 -56.06
N ARG A 6 39.55 3.64 -55.60
CA ARG A 6 38.76 4.35 -54.60
C ARG A 6 39.52 4.25 -53.28
N SER A 7 40.20 5.33 -52.88
CA SER A 7 40.73 5.45 -51.52
C SER A 7 39.57 5.40 -50.52
N PRO A 8 39.66 4.58 -49.46
CA PRO A 8 38.77 4.71 -48.31
C PRO A 8 39.21 5.92 -47.50
N GLU A 9 38.28 6.83 -47.24
CA GLU A 9 38.47 7.87 -46.22
C GLU A 9 38.76 7.21 -44.86
N PRO A 10 39.63 7.81 -44.05
CA PRO A 10 40.02 7.25 -42.77
C PRO A 10 38.79 7.20 -41.85
N SER A 11 38.53 6.02 -41.30
CA SER A 11 37.53 5.79 -40.25
C SER A 11 37.77 6.76 -39.11
N THR A 12 36.95 7.80 -39.04
CA THR A 12 36.85 8.65 -37.86
C THR A 12 36.48 7.77 -36.67
N PRO A 13 37.13 7.94 -35.52
CA PRO A 13 36.74 7.22 -34.33
C PRO A 13 35.34 7.70 -33.96
N VAL A 14 34.38 6.78 -33.92
CA VAL A 14 33.05 7.06 -33.37
C VAL A 14 33.21 7.21 -31.87
N VAL A 15 33.58 8.41 -31.45
CA VAL A 15 33.59 8.81 -30.04
C VAL A 15 32.13 9.01 -29.64
N ASN A 16 31.57 8.04 -28.93
CA ASN A 16 30.28 8.21 -28.27
C ASN A 16 30.47 9.15 -27.08
N GLU A 17 29.81 10.31 -27.09
CA GLU A 17 29.89 11.36 -26.06
C GLU A 17 29.24 11.01 -24.70
N CYS A 18 28.75 9.78 -24.52
CA CYS A 18 28.30 9.29 -23.23
C CYS A 18 28.92 7.93 -22.95
N GLY A 19 29.95 7.89 -22.11
CA GLY A 19 30.62 6.66 -21.68
C GLY A 19 29.69 5.70 -20.95
N TYR A 20 28.98 4.85 -21.70
CA TYR A 20 28.27 3.69 -21.18
C TYR A 20 29.08 2.42 -21.47
N PRO A 21 29.63 1.75 -20.45
CA PRO A 21 30.25 0.45 -20.66
C PRO A 21 29.18 -0.66 -20.78
N GLU A 22 29.36 -1.49 -21.81
CA GLU A 22 28.97 -2.90 -21.95
C GLU A 22 27.50 -3.30 -21.71
N SER A 23 26.84 -3.57 -22.84
CA SER A 23 25.48 -4.05 -23.13
C SER A 23 24.99 -5.30 -22.35
N GLY A 24 25.82 -5.92 -21.51
CA GLY A 24 25.43 -7.10 -20.70
C GLY A 24 24.67 -6.79 -19.40
N LYS A 25 24.94 -5.65 -18.75
CA LYS A 25 24.38 -5.34 -17.41
C LYS A 25 22.96 -4.77 -17.45
N VAL A 26 22.56 -4.13 -18.54
CA VAL A 26 21.25 -3.45 -18.67
C VAL A 26 20.10 -4.46 -18.73
N MET A 27 20.31 -5.63 -19.32
CA MET A 27 19.28 -6.67 -19.39
C MET A 27 19.08 -7.40 -18.05
N VAL A 28 20.13 -7.50 -17.22
CA VAL A 28 20.05 -8.08 -15.87
C VAL A 28 19.29 -7.15 -14.93
N VAL A 29 19.57 -5.84 -14.96
CA VAL A 29 18.85 -4.83 -14.16
C VAL A 29 17.35 -4.86 -14.47
N ARG A 30 16.96 -5.02 -15.75
CA ARG A 30 15.55 -5.12 -16.18
C ARG A 30 14.87 -6.46 -15.82
N ARG A 31 15.61 -7.55 -15.58
CA ARG A 31 15.04 -8.82 -15.07
C ARG A 31 14.94 -8.81 -13.55
N VAL A 32 15.97 -8.32 -12.87
CA VAL A 32 15.99 -8.26 -11.40
C VAL A 32 14.95 -7.28 -10.88
N SER A 33 14.78 -6.12 -11.51
CA SER A 33 13.72 -5.16 -11.12
C SER A 33 12.34 -5.81 -11.18
N ARG A 34 12.01 -6.49 -12.29
CA ARG A 34 10.72 -7.20 -12.43
C ARG A 34 10.53 -8.29 -11.38
N LEU A 35 11.59 -9.00 -10.99
CA LEU A 35 11.50 -10.08 -10.01
C LEU A 35 11.25 -9.54 -8.58
N VAL A 36 11.90 -8.44 -8.22
CA VAL A 36 11.69 -7.74 -6.94
C VAL A 36 10.26 -7.19 -6.84
N PHE A 37 9.74 -6.56 -7.90
CA PHE A 37 8.36 -6.07 -7.90
C PHE A 37 7.34 -7.20 -7.91
N LEU A 38 7.63 -8.33 -8.55
CA LEU A 38 6.76 -9.51 -8.52
C LEU A 38 6.67 -10.09 -7.10
N LEU A 39 7.78 -10.12 -6.35
CA LEU A 39 7.76 -10.47 -4.92
C LEU A 39 6.91 -9.49 -4.10
N ALA A 40 7.01 -8.19 -4.36
CA ALA A 40 6.19 -7.18 -3.67
C ALA A 40 4.69 -7.36 -3.95
N VAL A 41 4.30 -7.60 -5.21
CA VAL A 41 2.91 -7.87 -5.62
C VAL A 41 2.37 -9.13 -4.95
N LEU A 42 3.12 -10.23 -4.98
CA LEU A 42 2.71 -11.48 -4.34
C LEU A 42 2.61 -11.33 -2.82
N GLY A 43 3.58 -10.65 -2.20
CA GLY A 43 3.59 -10.41 -0.75
C GLY A 43 2.38 -9.62 -0.30
N SER A 44 2.07 -8.49 -0.95
CA SER A 44 0.90 -7.68 -0.61
C SER A 44 -0.43 -8.38 -0.95
N GLY A 45 -0.47 -9.19 -2.01
CA GLY A 45 -1.65 -9.97 -2.39
C GLY A 45 -1.96 -11.08 -1.39
N ILE A 46 -0.95 -11.86 -0.97
CA ILE A 46 -1.11 -12.90 0.06
C ILE A 46 -1.54 -12.27 1.39
N LEU A 47 -0.93 -11.14 1.77
CA LEU A 47 -1.29 -10.43 2.99
C LEU A 47 -2.75 -9.95 2.96
N ALA A 48 -3.19 -9.37 1.85
CA ALA A 48 -4.58 -8.95 1.68
C ALA A 48 -5.56 -10.12 1.83
N ILE A 49 -5.28 -11.25 1.18
CA ILE A 49 -6.10 -12.46 1.27
C ILE A 49 -6.13 -12.99 2.72
N ALA A 50 -4.98 -13.03 3.39
CA ALA A 50 -4.89 -13.48 4.77
C ALA A 50 -5.71 -12.58 5.71
N LEU A 51 -5.65 -11.25 5.53
CA LEU A 51 -6.44 -10.30 6.29
C LEU A 51 -7.95 -10.45 6.01
N PHE A 52 -8.36 -10.67 4.76
CA PHE A 52 -9.77 -10.94 4.45
C PHE A 52 -10.28 -12.20 5.16
N ILE A 53 -9.50 -13.28 5.12
CA ILE A 53 -9.86 -14.54 5.79
C ILE A 53 -9.93 -14.31 7.31
N TYR A 54 -8.94 -13.63 7.89
CA TYR A 54 -8.92 -13.34 9.31
C TYR A 54 -10.11 -12.48 9.73
N GLY A 55 -10.38 -11.37 9.03
CA GLY A 55 -11.53 -10.50 9.30
C GLY A 55 -12.86 -11.24 9.21
N PHE A 56 -13.00 -12.13 8.21
CA PHE A 56 -14.19 -12.96 8.06
C PHE A 56 -14.38 -13.93 9.24
N LEU A 57 -13.31 -14.61 9.68
CA LEU A 57 -13.37 -15.50 10.84
C LEU A 57 -13.74 -14.76 12.13
N VAL A 58 -13.13 -13.60 12.37
CA VAL A 58 -13.43 -12.75 13.53
C VAL A 58 -14.88 -12.27 13.48
N THR A 59 -15.38 -11.89 12.31
CA THR A 59 -16.78 -11.47 12.11
C THR A 59 -17.75 -12.59 12.51
N ILE A 60 -17.50 -13.82 12.05
CA ILE A 60 -18.34 -14.98 12.38
C ILE A 60 -18.30 -15.26 13.88
N ALA A 61 -17.11 -15.24 14.49
CA ALA A 61 -16.95 -15.45 15.92
C ALA A 61 -17.69 -14.38 16.72
N SER A 62 -17.52 -13.10 16.37
CA SER A 62 -18.18 -11.96 17.00
C SER A 62 -19.70 -12.06 16.93
N LEU A 63 -20.25 -12.46 15.77
CA LEU A 63 -21.68 -12.67 15.60
C LEU A 63 -22.20 -13.82 16.48
N GLY A 64 -21.45 -14.91 16.58
CA GLY A 64 -21.78 -16.04 17.46
C GLY A 64 -21.81 -15.65 18.94
N HIS A 65 -20.84 -14.85 19.39
CA HIS A 65 -20.83 -14.33 20.75
C HIS A 65 -21.99 -13.36 21.02
N ALA A 66 -22.28 -12.45 20.08
CA ALA A 66 -23.37 -11.48 20.21
C ALA A 66 -24.76 -12.13 20.32
N VAL A 67 -25.00 -13.24 19.61
CA VAL A 67 -26.29 -13.96 19.66
C VAL A 67 -26.44 -14.78 20.95
N THR A 68 -25.36 -15.35 21.47
CA THR A 68 -25.40 -16.24 22.65
C THR A 68 -25.41 -15.50 23.99
N HIS A 69 -24.78 -14.31 24.07
CA HIS A 69 -24.65 -13.51 25.28
C HIS A 69 -25.42 -12.19 25.18
N PHE A 70 -26.69 -12.26 24.76
CA PHE A 70 -27.53 -11.07 24.63
C PHE A 70 -27.81 -10.47 26.02
N SER A 71 -27.08 -9.41 26.37
CA SER A 71 -27.27 -8.64 27.60
C SER A 71 -27.68 -7.21 27.24
N MET A 72 -28.62 -6.63 28.00
CA MET A 72 -29.06 -5.23 27.82
C MET A 72 -28.18 -4.24 28.59
N GLU A 73 -26.96 -4.65 28.94
CA GLU A 73 -26.04 -3.81 29.69
C GLU A 73 -25.30 -2.86 28.75
N LEU A 74 -25.25 -1.58 29.11
CA LEU A 74 -24.70 -0.52 28.25
C LEU A 74 -23.22 -0.76 27.91
N GLU A 75 -22.47 -1.35 28.85
CA GLU A 75 -21.04 -1.67 28.68
C GLU A 75 -20.82 -2.77 27.63
N ALA A 76 -21.63 -3.83 27.63
CA ALA A 76 -21.56 -4.88 26.61
C ALA A 76 -21.87 -4.35 25.21
N MET A 77 -22.79 -3.37 25.10
CA MET A 77 -23.11 -2.74 23.81
C MET A 77 -21.94 -1.90 23.28
N LYS A 78 -21.22 -1.17 24.15
CA LYS A 78 -20.03 -0.39 23.76
C LYS A 78 -18.90 -1.28 23.27
N GLU A 79 -18.66 -2.39 23.96
CA GLU A 79 -17.62 -3.36 23.58
C GLU A 79 -17.90 -3.98 22.20
N VAL A 80 -19.14 -4.43 21.97
CA VAL A 80 -19.55 -4.97 20.66
C VAL A 80 -19.43 -3.91 19.55
N MET A 81 -19.78 -2.65 19.84
CA MET A 81 -19.63 -1.54 18.88
C MET A 81 -18.17 -1.29 18.53
N ALA A 82 -17.28 -1.25 19.52
CA ALA A 82 -15.85 -1.04 19.31
C ALA A 82 -15.23 -2.17 18.47
N ILE A 83 -15.50 -3.43 18.83
CA ILE A 83 -15.03 -4.60 18.07
C ILE A 83 -15.54 -4.57 16.63
N SER A 84 -16.79 -4.17 16.41
CA SER A 84 -17.36 -4.08 15.05
C SER A 84 -16.65 -3.04 14.19
N ILE A 85 -16.29 -1.90 14.78
CA ILE A 85 -15.55 -0.83 14.10
C ILE A 85 -14.14 -1.29 13.71
N GLU A 86 -13.45 -2.00 14.61
CA GLU A 86 -12.13 -2.59 14.32
C GLU A 86 -12.18 -3.63 13.20
N ILE A 87 -13.22 -4.48 13.17
CA ILE A 87 -13.42 -5.46 12.10
C ILE A 87 -13.59 -4.76 10.74
N ILE A 88 -14.36 -3.67 10.69
CA ILE A 88 -14.55 -2.89 9.47
C ILE A 88 -13.21 -2.31 9.01
N ASP A 89 -12.42 -1.73 9.92
CA ASP A 89 -11.10 -1.19 9.58
C ASP A 89 -10.16 -2.27 9.04
N LEU A 90 -10.19 -3.47 9.63
CA LEU A 90 -9.40 -4.60 9.15
C LEU A 90 -9.73 -4.97 7.69
N PHE A 91 -11.01 -4.95 7.31
CA PHE A 91 -11.41 -5.13 5.91
C PHE A 91 -10.97 -3.98 4.99
N LEU A 92 -10.95 -2.74 5.49
CA LEU A 92 -10.42 -1.58 4.74
C LEU A 92 -8.92 -1.74 4.50
N VAL A 93 -8.16 -2.12 5.53
CA VAL A 93 -6.72 -2.39 5.42
C VAL A 93 -6.44 -3.53 4.44
N ALA A 94 -7.21 -4.64 4.52
CA ALA A 94 -7.11 -5.75 3.56
C ALA A 94 -7.35 -5.28 2.11
N THR A 95 -8.37 -4.45 1.91
CA THR A 95 -8.72 -3.87 0.61
C THR A 95 -7.60 -2.98 0.08
N VAL A 96 -6.94 -2.20 0.94
CA VAL A 96 -5.81 -1.36 0.50
C VAL A 96 -4.59 -2.19 0.16
N PHE A 97 -4.24 -3.22 0.93
CA PHE A 97 -3.18 -4.14 0.52
C PHE A 97 -3.48 -4.80 -0.84
N TYR A 98 -4.75 -5.12 -1.09
CA TYR A 98 -5.19 -5.63 -2.39
C TYR A 98 -5.03 -4.59 -3.52
N ILE A 99 -5.47 -3.35 -3.29
CA ILE A 99 -5.32 -2.25 -4.24
C ILE A 99 -3.83 -1.96 -4.53
N ILE A 100 -2.97 -1.98 -3.51
CA ILE A 100 -1.52 -1.82 -3.65
C ILE A 100 -0.94 -2.95 -4.50
N SER A 101 -1.35 -4.19 -4.26
CA SER A 101 -0.95 -5.35 -5.08
C SER A 101 -1.32 -5.14 -6.55
N LEU A 102 -2.57 -4.72 -6.83
CA LEU A 102 -3.02 -4.41 -8.18
C LEU A 102 -2.27 -3.22 -8.81
N GLY A 103 -1.96 -2.19 -8.02
CA GLY A 103 -1.21 -1.02 -8.49
C GLY A 103 0.23 -1.36 -8.87
N PHE A 104 0.92 -2.15 -8.06
CA PHE A 104 2.25 -2.67 -8.41
C PHE A 104 2.19 -3.62 -9.61
N TYR A 105 1.13 -4.42 -9.74
CA TYR A 105 0.92 -5.27 -10.90
C TYR A 105 0.76 -4.46 -12.19
N GLU A 106 -0.06 -3.40 -12.15
CA GLU A 106 -0.29 -2.52 -13.30
C GLU A 106 0.99 -1.79 -13.72
N LEU A 107 1.76 -1.30 -12.74
CA LEU A 107 2.93 -0.47 -13.00
C LEU A 107 4.14 -1.28 -13.53
N PHE A 108 4.34 -2.51 -13.03
CA PHE A 108 5.58 -3.27 -13.30
C PHE A 108 5.40 -4.51 -14.16
N ILE A 109 4.20 -5.10 -14.23
CA ILE A 109 3.96 -6.34 -14.99
C ILE A 109 3.24 -6.04 -16.31
N SER A 110 2.02 -5.51 -16.26
CA SER A 110 1.22 -5.27 -17.46
C SER A 110 0.14 -4.24 -17.18
N LYS A 111 -0.11 -3.35 -18.13
CA LYS A 111 -1.26 -2.44 -18.09
C LYS A 111 -2.54 -3.26 -18.10
N ALA A 112 -3.15 -3.42 -16.93
CA ALA A 112 -4.46 -4.02 -16.79
C ALA A 112 -5.54 -3.00 -17.19
N PRO A 113 -6.63 -3.40 -17.86
CA PRO A 113 -7.76 -2.52 -18.14
C PRO A 113 -8.53 -2.25 -16.85
N LEU A 114 -7.97 -1.42 -15.98
CA LEU A 114 -8.56 -1.02 -14.72
C LEU A 114 -9.47 0.22 -14.93
N PRO A 115 -10.60 0.32 -14.21
CA PRO A 115 -11.46 1.49 -14.26
C PRO A 115 -10.70 2.75 -13.81
N GLY A 116 -11.10 3.92 -14.33
CA GLY A 116 -10.31 5.16 -14.23
C GLY A 116 -9.92 5.63 -12.82
N TRP A 117 -10.58 5.14 -11.76
CA TRP A 117 -10.26 5.43 -10.36
C TRP A 117 -9.03 4.65 -9.83
N LEU A 118 -8.61 3.60 -10.53
CA LEU A 118 -7.47 2.74 -10.18
C LEU A 118 -6.30 2.85 -11.16
N LYS A 119 -6.42 3.67 -12.21
CA LYS A 119 -5.35 3.88 -13.18
C LYS A 119 -4.22 4.68 -12.53
N ILE A 120 -3.14 4.00 -12.16
CA ILE A 120 -2.00 4.62 -11.46
C ILE A 120 -0.96 5.02 -12.51
N CYS A 121 -0.75 6.33 -12.66
CA CYS A 121 0.20 6.87 -13.62
C CYS A 121 1.64 6.83 -13.09
N ASP A 122 1.83 6.89 -11.77
CA ASP A 122 3.14 6.87 -11.10
C ASP A 122 3.08 6.27 -9.67
N LEU A 123 4.22 5.88 -9.10
CA LEU A 123 4.34 5.36 -7.74
C LEU A 123 3.86 6.33 -6.67
N ASP A 124 4.01 7.64 -6.92
CA ASP A 124 3.63 8.67 -5.97
C ASP A 124 2.10 8.73 -5.73
N ASP A 125 1.28 8.43 -6.73
CA ASP A 125 -0.18 8.36 -6.58
C ASP A 125 -0.59 7.20 -5.67
N LEU A 126 0.13 6.07 -5.74
CA LEU A 126 -0.12 4.92 -4.88
C LEU A 126 0.26 5.22 -3.44
N LYS A 127 1.38 5.94 -3.25
CA LYS A 127 1.87 6.37 -1.94
C LYS A 127 0.90 7.32 -1.25
N ASP A 128 0.36 8.28 -1.98
CA ASP A 128 -0.55 9.27 -1.44
C ASP A 128 -1.88 8.60 -1.04
N LYS A 129 -2.41 7.67 -1.85
CA LYS A 129 -3.58 6.85 -1.46
C LYS A 129 -3.34 5.99 -0.22
N LEU A 130 -2.15 5.41 -0.08
CA LEU A 130 -1.78 4.57 1.07
C LEU A 130 -1.71 5.40 2.35
N LEU A 131 -1.04 6.55 2.31
CA LEU A 131 -0.95 7.45 3.46
C LEU A 131 -2.32 7.97 3.90
N GLY A 132 -3.22 8.24 2.95
CA GLY A 132 -4.61 8.58 3.25
C GLY A 132 -5.34 7.49 4.04
N LEU A 133 -5.15 6.21 3.68
CA LEU A 133 -5.72 5.11 4.46
C LEU A 133 -5.09 5.05 5.86
N VAL A 134 -3.78 5.18 6.00
CA VAL A 134 -3.11 5.11 7.31
C VAL A 134 -3.70 6.13 8.28
N VAL A 135 -4.00 7.35 7.81
CA VAL A 135 -4.67 8.37 8.63
C VAL A 135 -6.06 7.93 9.07
N ILE A 136 -6.85 7.34 8.16
CA ILE A 136 -8.19 6.81 8.48
C ILE A 136 -8.08 5.68 9.51
N ALA A 137 -7.18 4.72 9.31
CA ALA A 137 -6.98 3.59 10.23
C ALA A 137 -6.57 4.06 11.63
N LEU A 138 -5.64 5.01 11.74
CA LEU A 138 -5.27 5.62 13.02
C LEU A 138 -6.46 6.29 13.72
N ALA A 139 -7.33 6.96 12.96
CA ALA A 139 -8.54 7.56 13.52
C ALA A 139 -9.53 6.49 14.02
N VAL A 140 -9.67 5.37 13.29
CA VAL A 140 -10.54 4.27 13.70
C VAL A 140 -10.01 3.55 14.94
N LEU A 141 -8.69 3.32 15.04
CA LEU A 141 -8.06 2.76 16.24
C LEU A 141 -8.34 3.64 17.48
N PHE A 142 -8.24 4.96 17.33
CA PHE A 142 -8.59 5.88 18.41
C PHE A 142 -10.07 5.81 18.79
N LEU A 143 -10.96 5.70 17.81
CA LEU A 143 -12.39 5.57 18.07
C LEU A 143 -12.71 4.28 18.82
N GLY A 144 -12.07 3.16 18.48
CA GLY A 144 -12.22 1.88 19.19
C GLY A 144 -11.89 2.02 20.68
N GLU A 145 -10.71 2.55 20.99
CA GLU A 145 -10.26 2.78 22.37
C GLU A 145 -11.15 3.80 23.11
N ALA A 146 -11.61 4.84 22.42
CA ALA A 146 -12.49 5.84 23.02
C ALA A 146 -13.87 5.27 23.41
N LEU A 147 -14.35 4.25 22.71
CA LEU A 147 -15.63 3.60 23.01
C LEU A 147 -15.54 2.60 24.16
N THR A 148 -14.39 1.95 24.36
CA THR A 148 -14.15 0.98 25.44
C THR A 148 -13.61 1.60 26.72
N TRP A 149 -13.45 2.93 26.76
CA TRP A 149 -12.83 3.62 27.88
C TRP A 149 -13.65 3.50 29.17
N THR A 150 -13.06 2.83 30.17
CA THR A 150 -13.64 2.61 31.51
C THR A 150 -13.11 3.57 32.58
N GLY A 151 -12.34 4.58 32.21
CA GLY A 151 -11.81 5.59 33.15
C GLY A 151 -10.43 5.28 33.76
N ALA A 152 -9.91 4.06 33.57
CA ALA A 152 -8.62 3.63 34.15
C ALA A 152 -7.39 3.94 33.27
N ALA A 153 -7.58 4.03 31.95
CA ALA A 153 -6.51 4.33 30.99
C ALA A 153 -6.41 5.84 30.74
N ASP A 154 -5.17 6.34 30.60
CA ASP A 154 -4.90 7.75 30.29
C ASP A 154 -5.18 8.02 28.80
N ILE A 155 -6.47 8.04 28.45
CA ILE A 155 -6.98 8.25 27.08
C ILE A 155 -6.46 9.55 26.47
N LEU A 156 -6.13 10.53 27.31
CA LEU A 156 -5.53 11.78 26.88
C LEU A 156 -4.14 11.55 26.27
N GLY A 157 -3.32 10.71 26.90
CA GLY A 157 -1.99 10.36 26.38
C GLY A 157 -2.05 9.60 25.05
N TYR A 158 -2.94 8.61 24.96
CA TYR A 158 -3.19 7.87 23.72
C TYR A 158 -3.72 8.79 22.61
N GLY A 159 -4.69 9.65 22.93
CA GLY A 159 -5.27 10.62 22.00
C GLY A 159 -4.26 11.64 21.48
N ILE A 160 -3.38 12.17 22.35
CA ILE A 160 -2.31 13.09 21.93
C ILE A 160 -1.32 12.38 20.99
N GLY A 161 -0.94 11.14 21.27
CA GLY A 161 -0.05 10.36 20.41
C GLY A 161 -0.62 10.14 19.00
N THR A 162 -1.89 9.73 18.94
CA THR A 162 -2.58 9.52 17.66
C THR A 162 -2.78 10.85 16.92
N ALA A 163 -3.19 11.91 17.61
CA ALA A 163 -3.35 13.24 17.01
C ALA A 163 -2.03 13.80 16.46
N ALA A 164 -0.92 13.65 17.20
CA ALA A 164 0.40 14.06 16.74
C ALA A 164 0.81 13.32 15.45
N THR A 165 0.52 12.02 15.37
CA THR A 165 0.82 11.21 14.19
C THR A 165 -0.02 11.63 12.98
N ILE A 166 -1.33 11.85 13.18
CA ILE A 166 -2.22 12.36 12.13
C ILE A 166 -1.73 13.73 11.64
N ILE A 167 -1.42 14.66 12.54
CA ILE A 167 -0.91 15.99 12.20
C ILE A 167 0.41 15.89 11.42
N ALA A 168 1.34 15.03 11.83
CA ALA A 168 2.60 14.84 11.11
C ALA A 168 2.39 14.37 9.67
N ILE A 169 1.50 13.39 9.45
CA ILE A 169 1.17 12.89 8.11
C ILE A 169 0.43 13.95 7.29
N SER A 170 -0.53 14.65 7.89
CA SER A 170 -1.29 15.71 7.23
C SER A 170 -0.40 16.89 6.81
N LEU A 171 0.56 17.29 7.65
CA LEU A 171 1.53 18.35 7.32
C LEU A 171 2.47 17.93 6.19
N TYR A 172 2.93 16.67 6.19
CA TYR A 172 3.70 16.13 5.06
C TYR A 172 2.93 16.22 3.75
N PHE A 173 1.64 15.90 3.77
CA PHE A 173 0.76 16.03 2.61
C PHE A 173 0.62 17.48 2.14
N TRP A 174 0.40 18.41 3.07
CA TRP A 174 0.26 19.83 2.76
C TRP A 174 1.56 20.44 2.22
N ALA A 175 2.72 20.02 2.71
CA ALA A 175 4.02 20.53 2.26
C ALA A 175 4.43 20.02 0.87
N LYS A 176 3.86 18.89 0.42
CA LYS A 176 4.15 18.28 -0.88
C LYS A 176 3.25 18.83 -2.01
N HIS A 177 2.08 19.36 -1.66
CA HIS A 177 1.14 20.02 -2.59
C HIS A 177 1.40 21.53 -2.68
#